data_AF-A0A383WJJ5-F1
#
_entry.id   AF-A0A383WJJ5-F1
#
_cell.length_a   1.000
_cell.length_b   1.000
_cell.length_c   1.000
_cell.angle_alpha   90.00
_cell.angle_beta   90.00
_cell.angle_gamma   90.00
#
_symmetry.space_group_name_H-M   'P 1'
#
loop_
_entity.id
_entity.type
_entity.pdbx_description
1 polymer ?
#
loop_
_entity_poly.entity_id
_entity_poly.type
_entity_poly.pdbx_seq_one_letter_code
_entity_poly.pdbx_strand_id
1 'polypeptide(L)'
;MRPASAFGSSTGSSSSSSKLRDQEQHVPRTLPDVMRVFLAHPSAAVPTAAICGLCALRLQQPLTAADPLVAAAVVLLWLVQEWAAHKYLLHSDMDWLGKTIHRQHHETPYFHISLDPPGLILSVMAAAALLFGLLFQWGPLSLTATAAYYSAGLLYEWLHYVVHTHWVPPQGWLRSVRRHHMLHHCRNEDYWLSFTAPAVDAWFGTLPSSASSVPLTAMARKGHSATASGSSSSSSSSRAGLASVAAAGDARDVREEAVAVTAGAAAAPR
;
A
#
# COMPACT_ATOMS: atom_id res chain seq x y z
N MET A 1 -33.63 -54.19 -31.94
CA MET A 1 -33.63 -52.79 -32.39
C MET A 1 -33.93 -51.88 -31.21
N ARG A 2 -32.90 -51.19 -30.71
CA ARG A 2 -32.96 -50.11 -29.70
C ARG A 2 -31.92 -49.05 -30.07
N PRO A 3 -32.17 -47.75 -29.87
CA PRO A 3 -31.39 -46.67 -30.47
C PRO A 3 -30.21 -46.22 -29.61
N ALA A 4 -29.30 -45.50 -30.27
CA ALA A 4 -28.11 -44.85 -29.75
C ALA A 4 -28.40 -43.71 -28.75
N SER A 5 -27.47 -43.48 -27.83
CA SER A 5 -27.18 -42.14 -27.30
C SER A 5 -25.73 -42.09 -26.81
N ALA A 6 -24.93 -41.28 -27.52
CA ALA A 6 -23.57 -40.93 -27.14
C ALA A 6 -23.64 -39.77 -26.13
N PHE A 7 -23.00 -39.94 -24.97
CA PHE A 7 -22.78 -38.86 -24.02
C PHE A 7 -21.63 -37.98 -24.50
N GLY A 8 -21.93 -36.70 -24.74
CA GLY A 8 -20.94 -35.67 -25.03
C GLY A 8 -20.12 -35.31 -23.79
N SER A 9 -18.80 -35.24 -23.97
CA SER A 9 -17.84 -34.66 -23.04
C SER A 9 -17.92 -33.13 -23.08
N SER A 10 -18.30 -32.48 -21.98
CA SER A 10 -18.20 -31.03 -21.84
C SER A 10 -16.82 -30.61 -21.33
N THR A 11 -16.12 -29.84 -22.16
CA THR A 11 -14.84 -29.18 -21.88
C THR A 11 -15.10 -27.86 -21.13
N GLY A 12 -15.05 -27.89 -19.80
CA GLY A 12 -15.36 -26.73 -18.94
C GLY A 12 -14.18 -26.06 -18.23
N SER A 13 -12.93 -26.21 -18.69
CA SER A 13 -11.73 -25.76 -17.94
C SER A 13 -10.96 -24.59 -18.56
N SER A 14 -11.22 -24.19 -19.82
CA SER A 14 -10.37 -23.22 -20.53
C SER A 14 -10.70 -21.74 -20.26
N SER A 15 -11.95 -21.41 -19.93
CA SER A 15 -12.41 -20.00 -19.84
C SER A 15 -12.05 -19.29 -18.54
N SER A 16 -11.91 -20.02 -17.43
CA SER A 16 -11.48 -19.44 -16.14
C SER A 16 -9.99 -19.07 -16.16
N SER A 17 -9.17 -19.94 -16.75
CA SER A 17 -7.73 -19.72 -16.90
C SER A 17 -7.38 -18.64 -17.92
N SER A 18 -8.18 -18.41 -18.97
CA SER A 18 -7.96 -17.29 -19.90
C SER A 18 -8.33 -15.95 -19.27
N LYS A 19 -9.44 -15.86 -18.53
CA LYS A 19 -9.84 -14.64 -17.82
C LYS A 19 -8.83 -14.22 -16.74
N LEU A 20 -8.26 -15.19 -16.02
CA LEU A 20 -7.19 -14.92 -15.04
C LEU A 20 -5.92 -14.42 -15.73
N ARG A 21 -5.56 -14.96 -16.91
CA ARG A 21 -4.42 -14.49 -17.73
C ARG A 21 -4.63 -13.09 -18.31
N ASP A 22 -5.85 -12.75 -18.73
CA ASP A 22 -6.16 -11.41 -19.27
C ASP A 22 -6.15 -10.33 -18.17
N GLN A 23 -6.52 -10.68 -16.93
CA GLN A 23 -6.41 -9.80 -15.75
C GLN A 23 -4.94 -9.58 -15.33
N GLU A 24 -4.08 -10.57 -15.53
CA GLU A 24 -2.62 -10.49 -15.30
C GLU A 24 -1.91 -9.56 -16.32
N GLN A 25 -2.54 -9.29 -17.48
CA GLN A 25 -1.89 -8.65 -18.63
C GLN A 25 -1.94 -7.10 -18.68
N HIS A 26 -2.73 -6.42 -17.85
CA HIS A 26 -2.81 -4.95 -17.86
C HIS A 26 -2.38 -4.28 -16.55
N VAL A 27 -1.22 -4.69 -16.00
CA VAL A 27 -0.58 -3.92 -14.93
C VAL A 27 -0.07 -2.58 -15.52
N PRO A 28 -0.50 -1.42 -14.98
CA PRO A 28 -0.07 -0.13 -15.48
C PRO A 28 1.46 0.04 -15.44
N ARG A 29 2.03 0.56 -16.54
CA ARG A 29 3.49 0.72 -16.73
C ARG A 29 3.95 2.16 -16.83
N THR A 30 3.05 3.06 -17.22
CA THR A 30 3.33 4.49 -17.37
C THR A 30 2.60 5.27 -16.29
N LEU A 31 3.15 6.39 -15.85
CA LEU A 31 2.50 7.24 -14.86
C LEU A 31 1.09 7.69 -15.31
N PRO A 32 0.84 8.08 -16.57
CA PRO A 32 -0.51 8.41 -17.03
C PRO A 32 -1.51 7.25 -16.87
N ASP A 33 -1.10 6.01 -17.14
CA ASP A 33 -1.98 4.84 -17.00
C ASP A 33 -2.27 4.54 -15.52
N VAL A 34 -1.24 4.62 -14.68
CA VAL A 34 -1.33 4.47 -13.22
C VAL A 34 -2.33 5.49 -12.65
N MET A 35 -2.19 6.77 -13.02
CA MET A 35 -3.10 7.83 -12.59
C MET A 35 -4.52 7.59 -13.07
N ARG A 36 -4.72 7.19 -14.32
CA ARG A 36 -6.04 6.96 -14.90
C ARG A 36 -6.79 5.84 -14.16
N VAL A 37 -6.10 4.72 -13.90
CA VAL A 37 -6.69 3.57 -13.20
C VAL A 37 -7.01 3.94 -11.76
N PHE A 38 -6.09 4.60 -11.05
CA PHE A 38 -6.31 5.02 -9.67
C PHE A 38 -7.51 5.96 -9.54
N LEU A 39 -7.54 7.05 -10.32
CA LEU A 39 -8.59 8.07 -10.24
C LEU A 39 -9.98 7.55 -10.66
N ALA A 40 -10.03 6.50 -11.48
CA ALA A 40 -11.28 5.84 -11.84
C ALA A 40 -11.81 4.90 -10.75
N HIS A 41 -10.97 4.51 -9.79
CA HIS A 41 -11.37 3.58 -8.74
C HIS A 41 -12.18 4.29 -7.64
N PRO A 42 -13.27 3.70 -7.12
CA PRO A 42 -14.07 4.32 -6.07
C PRO A 42 -13.28 4.63 -4.80
N SER A 43 -12.24 3.85 -4.49
CA SER A 43 -11.36 4.10 -3.34
C SER A 43 -10.58 5.41 -3.44
N ALA A 44 -10.36 5.94 -4.64
CA ALA A 44 -9.78 7.25 -4.85
C ALA A 44 -10.85 8.34 -4.98
N ALA A 45 -11.88 8.07 -5.79
CA ALA A 45 -12.89 9.06 -6.14
C ALA A 45 -13.72 9.52 -4.92
N VAL A 46 -14.14 8.58 -4.06
CA VAL A 46 -14.98 8.89 -2.89
C VAL A 46 -14.24 9.75 -1.85
N PRO A 47 -13.02 9.39 -1.38
CA PRO A 47 -12.27 10.25 -0.48
C PRO A 47 -11.94 11.61 -1.11
N THR A 48 -11.58 11.64 -2.40
CA THR A 48 -11.29 12.90 -3.11
C THR A 48 -12.50 13.84 -3.07
N ALA A 49 -13.68 13.35 -3.41
CA ALA A 49 -14.91 14.15 -3.37
C ALA A 49 -15.23 14.63 -1.94
N ALA A 50 -15.06 13.76 -0.94
CA ALA A 50 -15.27 14.10 0.46
C ALA A 50 -14.29 15.17 0.96
N ILE A 51 -13.01 15.05 0.64
CA ILE A 51 -11.97 16.04 0.96
C ILE A 51 -12.32 17.39 0.35
N CYS A 52 -12.68 17.43 -0.95
CA CYS A 52 -13.11 18.67 -1.61
C CYS A 52 -14.31 19.31 -0.91
N GLY A 53 -15.33 18.51 -0.56
CA GLY A 53 -16.52 18.98 0.18
C GLY A 53 -16.18 19.52 1.57
N LEU A 54 -15.36 18.81 2.35
CA LEU A 54 -14.92 19.23 3.67
C LEU A 54 -14.09 20.53 3.61
N CYS A 55 -13.18 20.64 2.65
CA CYS A 55 -12.41 21.86 2.42
C CYS A 55 -13.33 23.03 2.04
N ALA A 56 -14.29 22.81 1.14
CA ALA A 56 -15.26 23.84 0.75
C ALA A 56 -16.13 24.31 1.92
N LEU A 57 -16.56 23.38 2.80
CA LEU A 57 -17.29 23.72 4.03
C LEU A 57 -16.38 24.46 5.03
N ARG A 58 -15.12 24.03 5.18
CA ARG A 58 -14.17 24.65 6.10
C ARG A 58 -13.84 26.09 5.72
N LEU A 59 -13.71 26.37 4.43
CA LEU A 59 -13.43 27.71 3.89
C LEU A 59 -14.58 28.71 4.04
N GLN A 60 -15.79 28.23 4.36
CA GLN A 60 -16.94 29.09 4.71
C GLN A 60 -16.91 29.56 6.18
N GLN A 61 -15.95 29.09 6.96
CA GLN A 61 -15.78 29.39 8.39
C GLN A 61 -14.45 30.14 8.61
N PRO A 62 -14.32 30.99 9.65
CA PRO A 62 -13.06 31.68 9.95
C PRO A 62 -11.90 30.69 10.12
N LEU A 63 -10.79 30.92 9.41
CA LEU A 63 -9.54 30.19 9.62
C LEU A 63 -8.81 30.73 10.84
N THR A 64 -8.16 29.84 11.59
CA THR A 64 -7.41 30.16 12.80
C THR A 64 -6.02 29.57 12.76
N ALA A 65 -5.13 30.02 13.63
CA ALA A 65 -3.81 29.40 13.78
C ALA A 65 -3.88 27.92 14.25
N ALA A 66 -5.02 27.48 14.80
CA ALA A 66 -5.22 26.09 15.21
C ALA A 66 -5.37 25.14 14.01
N ASP A 67 -5.79 25.61 12.84
CA ASP A 67 -6.00 24.76 11.66
C ASP A 67 -4.74 24.01 11.21
N PRO A 68 -3.60 24.67 10.94
CA PRO A 68 -2.38 23.95 10.58
C PRO A 68 -1.86 23.05 11.71
N LEU A 69 -2.07 23.42 12.98
CA LEU A 69 -1.67 22.59 14.13
C LEU A 69 -2.49 21.30 14.22
N VAL A 70 -3.81 21.42 14.05
CA VAL A 70 -4.73 20.26 14.03
C VAL A 70 -4.41 19.37 12.84
N ALA A 71 -4.19 19.93 11.65
CA ALA A 71 -3.81 19.16 10.47
C ALA A 71 -2.50 18.39 10.71
N ALA A 72 -1.46 19.05 11.24
CA ALA A 72 -0.19 18.42 11.55
C ALA A 72 -0.32 17.31 12.61
N ALA A 73 -1.11 17.55 13.67
CA ALA A 73 -1.37 16.56 14.71
C ALA A 73 -2.10 15.32 14.15
N VAL A 74 -3.04 15.52 13.23
CA VAL A 74 -3.75 14.42 12.56
C VAL A 74 -2.82 13.64 11.62
N VAL A 75 -1.91 14.30 10.89
CA VAL A 75 -0.90 13.59 10.09
C VAL A 75 0.01 12.76 11.00
N LEU A 76 0.46 13.30 12.14
CA LEU A 76 1.27 12.55 13.09
C LEU A 76 0.50 11.35 13.69
N LEU A 77 -0.77 11.56 14.03
CA LEU A 77 -1.67 10.48 14.44
C LEU A 77 -1.76 9.40 13.36
N TRP A 78 -1.93 9.77 12.10
CA TRP A 78 -1.96 8.83 10.97
C TRP A 78 -0.70 7.98 10.92
N LEU A 79 0.49 8.60 11.00
CA LEU A 79 1.76 7.87 10.93
C LEU A 79 1.90 6.82 12.04
N VAL A 80 1.54 7.18 13.28
CA VAL A 80 1.57 6.27 14.42
C VAL A 80 0.49 5.19 14.29
N GLN A 81 -0.71 5.58 13.91
CA GLN A 81 -1.85 4.68 13.74
C GLN A 81 -1.61 3.68 12.61
N GLU A 82 -1.06 4.11 11.48
CA GLU A 82 -0.73 3.27 10.32
C GLU A 82 0.21 2.15 10.75
N TRP A 83 1.32 2.49 11.41
CA TRP A 83 2.27 1.51 11.93
C TRP A 83 1.61 0.54 12.91
N ALA A 84 0.83 1.06 13.87
CA ALA A 84 0.17 0.25 14.89
C ALA A 84 -0.90 -0.66 14.31
N ALA A 85 -1.72 -0.16 13.37
CA ALA A 85 -2.74 -0.93 12.68
C ALA A 85 -2.11 -2.02 11.82
N HIS A 86 -1.02 -1.71 11.10
CA HIS A 86 -0.33 -2.70 10.30
C HIS A 86 0.21 -3.84 11.16
N LYS A 87 0.89 -3.52 12.26
CA LYS A 87 1.46 -4.52 13.17
C LYS A 87 0.41 -5.31 13.95
N TYR A 88 -0.54 -4.61 14.58
CA TYR A 88 -1.40 -5.21 15.62
C TYR A 88 -2.83 -5.51 15.16
N LEU A 89 -3.27 -5.01 14.00
CA LEU A 89 -4.59 -5.32 13.45
C LEU A 89 -4.47 -6.17 12.19
N LEU A 90 -3.67 -5.74 11.21
CA LEU A 90 -3.53 -6.42 9.93
C LEU A 90 -2.71 -7.72 10.02
N HIS A 91 -1.64 -7.74 10.83
CA HIS A 91 -0.85 -8.93 11.17
C HIS A 91 -1.30 -9.64 12.46
N SER A 92 -2.53 -9.38 12.92
CA SER A 92 -3.06 -10.00 14.13
C SER A 92 -3.60 -11.42 13.91
N ASP A 93 -3.76 -12.17 14.99
CA ASP A 93 -4.47 -13.46 14.96
C ASP A 93 -5.99 -13.32 14.84
N MET A 94 -6.56 -12.14 15.12
CA MET A 94 -8.01 -11.92 15.12
C MET A 94 -8.58 -11.95 13.70
N ASP A 95 -9.62 -12.75 13.45
CA ASP A 95 -10.25 -12.77 12.13
C ASP A 95 -11.23 -11.59 11.96
N TRP A 96 -10.84 -10.66 11.08
CA TRP A 96 -11.67 -9.54 10.66
C TRP A 96 -11.39 -9.18 9.20
N LEU A 97 -12.22 -8.30 8.63
CA LEU A 97 -12.19 -7.98 7.19
C LEU A 97 -10.83 -7.45 6.72
N GLY A 98 -10.22 -6.50 7.44
CA GLY A 98 -8.94 -5.91 7.05
C GLY A 98 -7.77 -6.90 7.10
N LYS A 99 -7.70 -7.76 8.12
CA LYS A 99 -6.73 -8.88 8.12
C LYS A 99 -6.92 -9.78 6.89
N THR A 100 -8.17 -10.08 6.54
CA THR A 100 -8.45 -10.95 5.38
C THR A 100 -7.97 -10.33 4.07
N ILE A 101 -8.26 -9.04 3.87
CA ILE A 101 -7.79 -8.27 2.70
C ILE A 101 -6.26 -8.19 2.68
N HIS A 102 -5.64 -7.87 3.82
CA HIS A 102 -4.19 -7.77 3.94
C HIS A 102 -3.47 -9.09 3.68
N ARG A 103 -3.97 -10.20 4.24
CA ARG A 103 -3.44 -11.54 3.96
C ARG A 103 -3.55 -11.88 2.47
N GLN A 104 -4.69 -11.60 1.84
CA GLN A 104 -4.87 -11.81 0.40
C GLN A 104 -3.89 -10.95 -0.42
N HIS A 105 -3.64 -9.72 0.01
CA HIS A 105 -2.64 -8.83 -0.59
C HIS A 105 -1.21 -9.40 -0.47
N HIS A 106 -0.84 -9.98 0.67
CA HIS A 106 0.45 -10.68 0.84
C HIS A 106 0.58 -11.94 -0.02
N GLU A 107 -0.51 -12.71 -0.17
CA GLU A 107 -0.53 -13.92 -0.99
C GLU A 107 -0.53 -13.62 -2.50
N THR A 108 -1.21 -12.54 -2.89
CA THR A 108 -1.40 -12.11 -4.27
C THR A 108 -1.27 -10.58 -4.38
N PRO A 109 -0.03 -10.04 -4.44
CA PRO A 109 0.23 -8.59 -4.39
C PRO A 109 -0.02 -7.91 -5.75
N TYR A 110 -1.17 -8.16 -6.36
CA TYR A 110 -1.57 -7.47 -7.59
C TYR A 110 -2.03 -6.05 -7.26
N PHE A 111 -1.70 -5.10 -8.14
CA PHE A 111 -2.00 -3.67 -7.95
C PHE A 111 -3.47 -3.35 -7.63
N HIS A 112 -4.42 -4.14 -8.12
CA HIS A 112 -5.86 -3.93 -7.90
C HIS A 112 -6.34 -4.52 -6.56
N ILE A 113 -5.57 -5.45 -5.98
CA ILE A 113 -5.81 -6.02 -4.64
C ILE A 113 -5.26 -5.06 -3.56
N SER A 114 -4.30 -4.21 -3.93
CA SER A 114 -3.77 -3.14 -3.08
C SER A 114 -4.66 -1.90 -3.01
N LEU A 115 -5.88 -1.96 -3.57
CA LEU A 115 -6.90 -0.93 -3.40
C LEU A 115 -7.99 -1.47 -2.47
N ASP A 116 -8.27 -0.74 -1.40
CA ASP A 116 -9.22 -1.18 -0.39
C ASP A 116 -10.65 -1.21 -0.96
N PRO A 117 -11.49 -2.18 -0.53
CA PRO A 117 -12.86 -2.24 -0.96
C PRO A 117 -13.64 -1.02 -0.42
N PRO A 118 -14.56 -0.45 -1.21
CA PRO A 118 -15.26 0.80 -0.83
C PRO A 118 -15.95 0.75 0.52
N GLY A 119 -16.49 -0.42 0.93
CA GLY A 119 -17.13 -0.59 2.23
C GLY A 119 -16.17 -0.41 3.42
N LEU A 120 -14.91 -0.85 3.29
CA LEU A 120 -13.89 -0.65 4.33
C LEU A 120 -13.54 0.84 4.44
N ILE A 121 -13.31 1.49 3.30
CA ILE A 121 -12.98 2.91 3.22
C ILE A 121 -14.09 3.76 3.83
N LEU A 122 -15.35 3.52 3.43
CA LEU A 122 -16.50 4.24 3.97
C LEU A 122 -16.64 4.04 5.49
N SER A 123 -16.35 2.84 6.00
CA SER A 123 -16.41 2.56 7.44
C SER A 123 -15.34 3.31 8.22
N VAL A 124 -14.09 3.32 7.73
CA VAL A 124 -12.97 4.07 8.34
C VAL A 124 -13.22 5.58 8.25
N MET A 125 -13.70 6.06 7.10
CA MET A 125 -14.07 7.47 6.91
C MET A 125 -15.17 7.88 7.91
N ALA A 126 -16.27 7.13 8.00
CA ALA A 126 -17.35 7.42 8.93
C ALA A 126 -16.87 7.43 10.39
N ALA A 127 -16.04 6.47 10.78
CA ALA A 127 -15.46 6.42 12.13
C ALA A 127 -14.57 7.64 12.42
N ALA A 128 -13.73 8.06 11.47
CA ALA A 128 -12.88 9.23 11.62
C ALA A 128 -13.69 10.53 11.70
N ALA A 129 -14.71 10.72 10.83
CA ALA A 129 -15.59 11.87 10.89
C ALA A 129 -16.37 11.95 12.21
N LEU A 130 -16.85 10.82 12.72
CA LEU A 130 -17.50 10.75 14.03
C LEU A 130 -16.52 11.10 15.16
N LEU A 131 -15.31 10.53 15.14
CA LEU A 131 -14.27 10.79 16.14
C LEU A 131 -13.92 12.28 16.20
N PHE A 132 -13.58 12.89 15.06
CA PHE A 132 -13.20 14.30 15.01
C PHE A 132 -14.40 15.24 15.21
N GLY A 133 -15.60 14.84 14.77
CA GLY A 133 -16.85 15.50 15.10
C GLY A 133 -17.04 15.59 16.60
N LEU A 134 -16.95 14.48 17.32
CA LEU A 134 -17.07 14.47 18.78
C LEU A 134 -15.94 15.24 19.47
N LEU A 135 -14.68 15.04 19.04
CA LEU A 135 -13.51 15.67 19.65
C LEU A 135 -13.53 17.21 19.56
N PHE A 136 -13.98 17.75 18.43
CA PHE A 136 -14.08 19.19 18.21
C PHE A 136 -15.52 19.71 18.34
N GLN A 137 -16.41 18.95 18.97
CA GLN A 137 -17.81 19.31 19.24
C GLN A 137 -18.57 19.78 17.99
N TRP A 138 -18.29 19.15 16.85
CA TRP A 138 -18.85 19.46 15.53
C TRP A 138 -18.55 20.90 15.05
N GLY A 139 -17.56 21.56 15.66
CA GLY A 139 -17.08 22.89 15.28
C GLY A 139 -16.16 22.88 14.06
N PRO A 140 -15.71 24.05 13.58
CA PRO A 140 -14.93 24.17 12.33
C PRO A 140 -13.66 23.32 12.27
N LEU A 141 -12.97 23.12 13.40
CA LEU A 141 -11.75 22.30 13.46
C LEU A 141 -12.01 20.81 13.21
N SER A 142 -13.25 20.31 13.41
CA SER A 142 -13.62 18.95 13.04
C SER A 142 -13.47 18.71 11.53
N LEU A 143 -13.79 19.72 10.71
CA LEU A 143 -13.66 19.66 9.25
C LEU A 143 -12.18 19.62 8.86
N THR A 144 -11.34 20.44 9.49
CA THR A 144 -9.89 20.44 9.26
C THR A 144 -9.27 19.09 9.62
N ALA A 145 -9.61 18.55 10.80
CA ALA A 145 -9.11 17.25 11.24
C ALA A 145 -9.56 16.11 10.31
N THR A 146 -10.84 16.09 9.95
CA THR A 146 -11.40 15.05 9.06
C THR A 146 -10.80 15.13 7.67
N ALA A 147 -10.66 16.34 7.09
CA ALA A 147 -10.04 16.52 5.79
C ALA A 147 -8.56 16.10 5.78
N ALA A 148 -7.81 16.43 6.83
CA ALA A 148 -6.42 16.00 6.98
C ALA A 148 -6.29 14.47 7.08
N TYR A 149 -7.16 13.83 7.85
CA TYR A 149 -7.18 12.37 8.00
C TYR A 149 -7.54 11.67 6.68
N TYR A 150 -8.58 12.15 5.98
CA TYR A 150 -8.96 11.59 4.68
C TYR A 150 -7.86 11.78 3.64
N SER A 151 -7.16 12.92 3.67
CA SER A 151 -6.03 13.18 2.78
C SER A 151 -4.86 12.24 3.04
N ALA A 152 -4.56 11.96 4.31
CA ALA A 152 -3.53 10.97 4.68
C ALA A 152 -3.93 9.56 4.24
N GLY A 153 -5.19 9.17 4.40
CA GLY A 153 -5.71 7.89 3.91
C GLY A 153 -5.69 7.75 2.38
N LEU A 154 -6.06 8.81 1.65
CA LEU A 154 -5.98 8.82 0.19
C LEU A 154 -4.53 8.73 -0.30
N LEU A 155 -3.60 9.37 0.41
CA LEU A 155 -2.17 9.24 0.13
C LEU A 155 -1.70 7.81 0.36
N TYR A 156 -2.06 7.19 1.49
CA TYR A 156 -1.73 5.79 1.78
C TYR A 156 -2.24 4.86 0.68
N GLU A 157 -3.51 4.99 0.29
CA GLU A 157 -4.15 4.21 -0.77
C GLU A 157 -3.39 4.36 -2.11
N TRP A 158 -3.06 5.60 -2.49
CA TRP A 158 -2.27 5.90 -3.69
C TRP A 158 -0.90 5.22 -3.64
N LEU A 159 -0.20 5.36 -2.52
CA LEU A 159 1.12 4.79 -2.33
C LEU A 159 1.06 3.26 -2.42
N HIS A 160 0.07 2.62 -1.80
CA HIS A 160 -0.06 1.17 -1.78
C HIS A 160 -0.34 0.62 -3.17
N TYR A 161 -1.24 1.29 -3.89
CA TYR A 161 -1.47 1.01 -5.30
C TYR A 161 -0.21 1.16 -6.17
N VAL A 162 0.45 2.32 -6.14
CA VAL A 162 1.50 2.66 -7.11
C VAL A 162 2.73 1.76 -6.98
N VAL A 163 3.10 1.36 -5.76
CA VAL A 163 4.26 0.49 -5.52
C VAL A 163 4.07 -0.94 -6.05
N HIS A 164 2.83 -1.37 -6.27
CA HIS A 164 2.47 -2.66 -6.86
C HIS A 164 2.24 -2.59 -8.38
N THR A 165 2.42 -1.42 -9.00
CA THR A 165 2.43 -1.28 -10.46
C THR A 165 3.82 -1.57 -11.06
N HIS A 166 3.88 -1.67 -12.39
CA HIS A 166 5.14 -1.80 -13.13
C HIS A 166 5.87 -0.47 -13.33
N TRP A 167 5.20 0.66 -13.03
CA TRP A 167 5.86 1.95 -13.03
C TRP A 167 6.77 2.05 -11.79
N VAL A 168 8.07 2.22 -12.02
CA VAL A 168 9.06 2.34 -10.94
C VAL A 168 9.45 3.82 -10.81
N PRO A 169 9.27 4.42 -9.61
CA PRO A 169 9.72 5.79 -9.35
C PRO A 169 11.24 5.90 -9.55
N PRO A 170 11.75 6.94 -10.23
CA PRO A 170 13.17 7.04 -10.56
C PRO A 170 14.08 7.32 -9.36
N GLN A 171 13.64 8.04 -8.33
CA GLN A 171 14.42 8.32 -7.12
C GLN A 171 13.55 8.94 -6.02
N GLY A 172 14.13 9.12 -4.83
CA GLY A 172 13.53 9.86 -3.71
C GLY A 172 12.54 9.05 -2.88
N TRP A 173 11.72 9.78 -2.10
CA TRP A 173 10.83 9.21 -1.08
C TRP A 173 9.94 8.07 -1.61
N LEU A 174 9.32 8.21 -2.79
CA LEU A 174 8.44 7.15 -3.32
C LEU A 174 9.21 5.87 -3.68
N ARG A 175 10.47 5.99 -4.13
CA ARG A 175 11.35 4.83 -4.35
C ARG A 175 11.69 4.17 -3.00
N SER A 176 11.92 4.96 -1.95
CA SER A 176 12.12 4.45 -0.60
C SER A 176 10.89 3.70 -0.10
N VAL A 177 9.69 4.27 -0.20
CA VAL A 177 8.42 3.62 0.16
C VAL A 177 8.27 2.29 -0.57
N ARG A 178 8.51 2.27 -1.90
CA ARG A 178 8.47 1.05 -2.70
C ARG A 178 9.43 -0.01 -2.17
N ARG A 179 10.72 0.34 -2.00
CA ARG A 179 11.75 -0.59 -1.52
C ARG A 179 11.38 -1.17 -0.16
N HIS A 180 10.95 -0.29 0.74
CA HIS A 180 10.59 -0.61 2.11
C HIS A 180 9.44 -1.63 2.16
N HIS A 181 8.38 -1.37 1.39
CA HIS A 181 7.25 -2.29 1.27
C HIS A 181 7.64 -3.63 0.64
N MET A 182 8.47 -3.63 -0.41
CA MET A 182 8.92 -4.89 -1.01
C MET A 182 9.74 -5.73 -0.03
N LEU A 183 10.51 -5.12 0.87
CA LEU A 183 11.22 -5.85 1.93
C LEU A 183 10.25 -6.46 2.94
N HIS A 184 9.22 -5.73 3.33
CA HIS A 184 8.15 -6.26 4.18
C HIS A 184 7.49 -7.51 3.55
N HIS A 185 7.12 -7.44 2.27
CA HIS A 185 6.51 -8.55 1.52
C HIS A 185 7.46 -9.74 1.33
N CYS A 186 8.70 -9.48 0.92
CA CYS A 186 9.58 -10.52 0.39
C CYS A 186 10.66 -11.00 1.38
N ARG A 187 10.85 -10.31 2.51
CA ARG A 187 11.86 -10.67 3.51
C ARG A 187 11.22 -11.12 4.81
N ASN A 188 10.55 -10.22 5.50
CA ASN A 188 10.00 -10.48 6.82
C ASN A 188 8.89 -9.50 7.19
N GLU A 189 7.74 -10.05 7.58
CA GLU A 189 6.52 -9.30 7.87
C GLU A 189 6.54 -8.58 9.24
N ASP A 190 7.53 -8.86 10.11
CA ASP A 190 7.70 -8.16 11.39
C ASP A 190 8.48 -6.83 11.27
N TYR A 191 9.01 -6.53 10.09
CA TYR A 191 9.87 -5.37 9.82
C TYR A 191 9.35 -4.55 8.65
N TRP A 192 9.84 -3.30 8.54
CA TRP A 192 9.43 -2.36 7.49
C TRP A 192 7.91 -2.15 7.43
N LEU A 193 7.30 -1.97 8.61
CA LEU A 193 5.84 -1.90 8.80
C LEU A 193 5.28 -0.51 8.46
N SER A 194 6.03 0.56 8.71
CA SER A 194 5.60 1.89 8.30
C SER A 194 5.61 1.98 6.77
N PHE A 195 4.54 2.53 6.21
CA PHE A 195 4.32 2.52 4.77
C PHE A 195 4.46 3.92 4.19
N THR A 196 3.64 4.88 4.65
CA THR A 196 3.65 6.26 4.15
C THR A 196 4.97 6.96 4.47
N ALA A 197 5.55 6.71 5.64
CA ALA A 197 6.83 7.29 6.04
C ALA A 197 7.77 6.21 6.60
N PRO A 198 8.64 5.61 5.76
CA PRO A 198 9.59 4.56 6.16
C PRO A 198 10.43 4.85 7.42
N ALA A 199 10.69 6.13 7.70
CA ALA A 199 11.44 6.55 8.88
C ALA A 199 10.72 6.27 10.21
N VAL A 200 9.38 6.11 10.19
CA VAL A 200 8.57 5.86 11.40
C VAL A 200 8.90 4.51 12.02
N ASP A 201 9.34 3.52 11.24
CA ASP A 201 9.83 2.26 11.78
C ASP A 201 11.01 2.43 12.75
N ALA A 202 11.80 3.50 12.63
CA ALA A 202 12.87 3.78 13.59
C ALA A 202 12.33 4.13 14.99
N TRP A 203 11.16 4.78 15.06
CA TRP A 203 10.52 5.13 16.33
C TRP A 203 10.05 3.89 17.10
N PHE A 204 9.72 2.82 16.37
CA PHE A 204 9.15 1.61 16.94
C PHE A 204 10.08 0.38 16.87
N GLY A 205 11.34 0.58 16.48
CA GLY A 205 12.34 -0.49 16.47
C GLY A 205 12.15 -1.55 15.38
N THR A 206 11.45 -1.21 14.30
CA THR A 206 11.14 -2.11 13.17
C THR A 206 11.89 -1.72 11.88
N LEU A 207 12.87 -0.81 11.99
CA LEU A 207 13.81 -0.42 10.94
C LEU A 207 15.18 -1.09 11.17
N PRO A 208 15.51 -2.17 10.46
CA PRO A 208 16.80 -2.83 10.60
C PRO A 208 17.93 -2.03 9.95
N SER A 209 19.17 -2.22 10.41
CA SER A 209 20.37 -1.57 9.85
C SER A 209 20.71 -2.05 8.44
N SER A 210 20.27 -3.25 8.06
CA SER A 210 20.39 -3.79 6.70
C SER A 210 19.29 -4.81 6.42
N ALA A 211 18.93 -5.01 5.16
CA ALA A 211 17.96 -6.05 4.78
C ALA A 211 18.49 -7.47 5.02
N SER A 212 19.81 -7.67 4.86
CA SER A 212 20.45 -8.97 5.03
C SER A 212 20.50 -9.44 6.48
N SER A 213 20.51 -8.53 7.46
CA SER A 213 20.50 -8.89 8.89
C SER A 213 19.18 -9.46 9.39
N VAL A 214 18.08 -9.28 8.65
CA VAL A 214 16.76 -9.82 9.01
C VAL A 214 16.58 -11.20 8.37
N PRO A 215 16.17 -12.26 9.10
CA PRO A 215 15.94 -13.59 8.52
C PRO A 215 14.69 -13.63 7.61
N LEU A 216 14.66 -14.57 6.66
CA LEU A 216 13.47 -14.82 5.84
C LEU A 216 12.36 -15.50 6.65
N THR A 217 11.13 -15.01 6.55
CA THR A 217 9.95 -15.72 7.06
C THR A 217 9.68 -17.00 6.25
N ALA A 218 8.81 -17.88 6.77
CA ALA A 218 8.40 -19.08 6.06
C ALA A 218 7.70 -18.76 4.72
N MET A 219 6.88 -17.69 4.70
CA MET A 219 6.22 -17.19 3.50
C MET A 219 7.26 -16.71 2.47
N ALA A 220 8.21 -15.88 2.90
CA ALA A 220 9.29 -15.40 2.05
C ALA A 220 10.17 -16.54 1.51
N ARG A 221 10.44 -17.58 2.32
CA ARG A 221 11.18 -18.77 1.88
C ARG A 221 10.46 -19.54 0.77
N LYS A 222 9.15 -19.76 0.88
CA LYS A 222 8.37 -20.46 -0.17
C LYS A 222 8.47 -19.77 -1.54
N GLY A 223 8.46 -18.43 -1.56
CA GLY A 223 8.67 -17.65 -2.79
C GLY A 223 10.07 -17.84 -3.40
N HIS A 224 11.11 -17.90 -2.56
CA HIS A 224 12.49 -18.12 -3.00
C HIS A 224 12.76 -19.55 -3.51
N SER A 225 12.15 -20.58 -2.92
CA SER A 225 12.34 -21.96 -3.40
C SER A 225 11.65 -22.22 -4.74
N ALA A 226 10.49 -21.60 -5.00
CA ALA A 226 9.77 -21.73 -6.26
C ALA A 226 10.56 -21.17 -7.47
N THR A 227 11.32 -20.09 -7.27
CA THR A 227 12.18 -19.51 -8.31
C THR A 227 13.46 -20.32 -8.53
N ALA A 228 14.04 -20.89 -7.47
CA ALA A 228 15.21 -21.77 -7.56
C ALA A 228 14.89 -23.09 -8.30
N SER A 229 13.74 -23.72 -8.02
CA SER A 229 13.31 -24.95 -8.71
C SER A 229 12.91 -24.75 -10.18
N GLY A 230 12.60 -23.51 -10.59
CA GLY A 230 12.31 -23.16 -11.99
C GLY A 230 13.54 -22.92 -12.86
N SER A 231 14.74 -22.87 -12.25
CA SER A 231 16.01 -22.59 -12.95
C SER A 231 16.77 -23.82 -13.42
N SER A 232 16.29 -25.04 -13.10
CA SER A 232 16.98 -26.30 -13.43
C SER A 232 16.32 -27.13 -14.55
N SER A 233 15.41 -26.56 -15.36
CA SER A 233 14.86 -27.29 -16.51
C SER A 233 14.66 -26.40 -17.75
N SER A 234 15.45 -26.72 -18.77
CA SER A 234 15.26 -26.48 -20.21
C SER A 234 15.32 -25.05 -20.77
N SER A 235 16.26 -24.89 -21.69
CA SER A 235 16.35 -23.89 -22.73
C SER A 235 15.09 -23.83 -23.60
N SER A 236 14.35 -22.72 -23.54
CA SER A 236 13.73 -22.08 -24.71
C SER A 236 13.32 -20.64 -24.35
N SER A 237 13.44 -19.77 -25.34
CA SER A 237 13.26 -18.33 -25.29
C SER A 237 11.92 -17.83 -24.73
N SER A 238 11.95 -16.67 -24.08
CA SER A 238 10.83 -15.81 -23.61
C SER A 238 10.28 -16.02 -22.19
N ARG A 239 11.14 -15.96 -21.16
CA ARG A 239 10.73 -15.57 -19.79
C ARG A 239 11.79 -14.69 -19.11
N ALA A 240 11.83 -13.42 -19.49
CA ALA A 240 12.54 -12.37 -18.76
C ALA A 240 11.51 -11.31 -18.36
N GLY A 241 11.13 -11.27 -17.08
CA GLY A 241 10.15 -10.28 -16.59
C GLY A 241 9.89 -10.27 -15.09
N LEU A 242 10.17 -11.36 -14.35
CA LEU A 242 9.74 -11.46 -12.94
C LEU A 242 10.87 -11.69 -11.92
N ALA A 243 12.14 -11.71 -12.33
CA ALA A 243 13.26 -12.04 -11.42
C ALA A 243 14.31 -10.93 -11.21
N SER A 244 14.18 -9.74 -11.81
CA SER A 244 15.27 -8.75 -11.84
C SER A 244 15.20 -7.62 -10.80
N VAL A 245 14.16 -7.52 -9.98
CA VAL A 245 13.98 -6.32 -9.10
C VAL A 245 14.43 -6.56 -7.66
N ALA A 246 14.48 -7.81 -7.19
CA ALA A 246 14.84 -8.13 -5.81
C ALA A 246 16.35 -8.16 -5.52
N ALA A 247 17.21 -8.20 -6.54
CA ALA A 247 18.65 -8.42 -6.37
C ALA A 247 19.53 -7.15 -6.52
N ALA A 248 18.95 -5.99 -6.87
CA ALA A 248 19.72 -4.79 -7.22
C ALA A 248 19.51 -3.60 -6.25
N GLY A 249 19.31 -3.89 -4.96
CA GLY A 249 19.30 -2.87 -3.91
C GLY A 249 20.56 -2.93 -3.08
N ASP A 250 21.68 -2.42 -3.62
CA ASP A 250 22.95 -2.29 -2.89
C ASP A 250 22.69 -1.65 -1.52
N ALA A 251 23.20 -2.29 -0.47
CA ALA A 251 22.99 -1.89 0.92
C ALA A 251 23.71 -0.57 1.28
N ARG A 252 24.46 0.01 0.33
CA ARG A 252 25.17 1.29 0.47
C ARG A 252 24.27 2.51 0.33
N ASP A 253 23.22 2.44 -0.51
CA ASP A 253 22.38 3.61 -0.85
C ASP A 253 21.42 4.04 0.27
N VAL A 254 21.02 3.12 1.16
CA VAL A 254 20.09 3.41 2.28
C VAL A 254 20.73 4.27 3.36
N ARG A 255 22.05 4.19 3.50
CA ARG A 255 22.77 4.84 4.60
C ARG A 255 23.02 6.33 4.32
N GLU A 256 23.10 6.75 3.05
CA GLU A 256 23.33 8.15 2.69
C GLU A 256 22.03 8.96 2.65
N GLU A 257 20.90 8.38 2.24
CA GLU A 257 19.60 9.09 2.18
C GLU A 257 19.00 9.35 3.58
N ALA A 258 19.20 8.43 4.54
CA ALA A 258 18.74 8.59 5.93
C ALA A 258 19.54 9.66 6.72
N VAL A 259 20.81 9.88 6.37
CA VAL A 259 21.67 10.90 6.98
C VAL A 259 21.36 12.29 6.42
N ALA A 260 20.95 12.40 5.14
CA ALA A 260 20.56 13.68 4.54
C ALA A 260 19.26 14.27 5.14
N VAL A 261 18.28 13.43 5.48
CA VAL A 261 17.00 13.87 6.08
C VAL A 261 17.15 14.29 7.54
N THR A 262 18.11 13.72 8.28
CA THR A 262 18.40 14.11 9.66
C THR A 262 19.36 15.31 9.77
N ALA A 263 20.28 15.49 8.82
CA ALA A 263 21.17 16.66 8.78
C ALA A 263 20.46 17.95 8.32
N GLY A 264 19.43 17.86 7.48
CA GLY A 264 18.67 19.02 6.98
C GLY A 264 17.80 19.74 8.01
N ALA A 265 17.53 19.12 9.17
CA ALA A 265 16.72 19.71 10.24
C ALA A 265 17.53 20.53 11.27
N ALA A 266 18.87 20.55 11.17
CA ALA A 266 19.75 21.20 12.15
C ALA A 266 20.46 22.47 11.64
N ALA A 267 20.20 22.92 10.40
CA ALA A 267 20.84 24.09 9.83
C ALA A 267 19.82 25.15 9.40
N ALA A 268 19.27 25.89 10.38
CA ALA A 268 18.75 27.23 10.17
C ALA A 268 19.78 28.24 10.74
N PRO A 269 20.27 29.22 9.96
CA PRO A 269 21.21 30.21 10.48
C PRO A 269 20.50 31.15 11.45
N ARG A 270 21.22 31.52 12.51
CA ARG A 270 20.90 32.64 13.39
C ARG A 270 21.06 33.97 12.67
#